data_AF-A0A1V4SBB7-F1
#
_entry.id   AF-A0A1V4SBB7-F1
#
_cell.length_a   1.000
_cell.length_b   1.000
_cell.length_c   1.000
_cell.angle_alpha   90.00
_cell.angle_beta   90.00
_cell.angle_gamma   90.00
#
_symmetry.space_group_name_H-M   'P 1'
#
loop_
_entity.id
_entity.type
_entity.pdbx_description
1 polymer ?
#
loop_
_entity_poly.entity_id
_entity_poly.type
_entity_poly.pdbx_seq_one_letter_code
_entity_poly.pdbx_strand_id
1 'polypeptide(L)'
;MDNIKSAIMHLAHTMREQEQGTMIPFEEFLEMLVSDPQAILRNVFQIFHDMVRSSVGEGINEYPDDPENIGFVYYDCSRLFVEGADRPFFADRLFANRLVHLVEALKRGAQQNKIYVFDGPPGCGKSTFLNNLLRKFEEYANTPEGKRFEIVWRLDRKLLGGRNMSESLPVLEKLSELL
;
A
#
# COMPACT_ATOMS: atom_id res chain seq x y z
N MET A 1 36.19 7.77 -11.61
CA MET A 1 35.13 6.99 -12.27
C MET A 1 34.99 5.58 -11.68
N ASP A 2 36.08 4.89 -11.29
CA ASP A 2 36.01 3.53 -10.72
C ASP A 2 35.29 3.43 -9.37
N ASN A 3 35.42 4.43 -8.49
CA ASN A 3 34.70 4.45 -7.21
C ASN A 3 33.18 4.56 -7.36
N ILE A 4 32.70 5.28 -8.38
CA ILE A 4 31.25 5.43 -8.63
C ILE A 4 30.68 4.12 -9.17
N LYS A 5 31.38 3.47 -10.11
CA LYS A 5 30.99 2.13 -10.60
C LYS A 5 30.99 1.08 -9.48
N SER A 6 32.00 1.09 -8.62
CA SER A 6 32.09 0.24 -7.43
C SER A 6 30.88 0.45 -6.49
N ALA A 7 30.56 1.71 -6.18
CA ALA A 7 29.43 2.04 -5.32
C ALA A 7 28.08 1.58 -5.92
N ILE A 8 27.87 1.76 -7.22
CA ILE A 8 26.63 1.33 -7.89
C ILE A 8 26.54 -0.20 -7.97
N MET A 9 27.65 -0.89 -8.22
CA MET A 9 27.67 -2.37 -8.18
C MET A 9 27.36 -2.90 -6.78
N HIS A 10 27.91 -2.27 -5.74
CA HIS A 10 27.58 -2.61 -4.35
C HIS A 10 26.09 -2.40 -4.07
N LEU A 11 25.51 -1.27 -4.48
CA LEU A 11 24.09 -0.99 -4.31
C LEU A 11 23.21 -2.04 -5.00
N ALA A 12 23.54 -2.37 -6.26
CA ALA A 12 22.82 -3.38 -7.03
C ALA A 12 22.93 -4.79 -6.42
N HIS A 13 24.09 -5.12 -5.82
CA HIS A 13 24.29 -6.38 -5.11
C HIS A 13 23.43 -6.46 -3.86
N THR A 14 23.46 -5.41 -3.02
CA THR A 14 22.66 -5.35 -1.79
C THR A 14 21.16 -5.40 -2.06
N MET A 15 20.68 -4.72 -3.10
CA MET A 15 19.28 -4.79 -3.52
C MET A 15 18.87 -6.21 -3.94
N ARG A 16 19.72 -6.91 -4.72
CA ARG A 16 19.47 -8.30 -5.10
C ARG A 16 19.47 -9.27 -3.92
N GLU A 17 20.34 -9.07 -2.94
CA GLU A 17 20.40 -9.92 -1.75
C GLU A 17 19.17 -9.74 -0.86
N GLN A 18 18.68 -8.50 -0.72
CA GLN A 18 17.42 -8.23 -0.01
C GLN A 18 16.21 -8.85 -0.72
N GLU A 19 16.17 -8.80 -2.06
CA GLU A 19 15.12 -9.44 -2.85
C GLU A 19 15.19 -10.97 -2.76
N GLN A 20 16.39 -11.58 -2.75
CA GLN A 20 16.53 -13.04 -2.66
C GLN A 20 16.09 -13.64 -1.32
N GLY A 21 16.19 -12.88 -0.22
CA GLY A 21 15.75 -13.33 1.11
C GLY A 21 14.24 -13.42 1.29
N THR A 22 13.44 -12.96 0.31
CA THR A 22 11.97 -12.85 0.43
C THR A 22 11.18 -13.71 -0.57
N MET A 23 11.87 -14.38 -1.52
CA MET A 23 11.23 -15.22 -2.52
C MET A 23 10.92 -16.60 -1.96
N ILE A 24 9.66 -17.02 -2.08
CA ILE A 24 9.23 -18.38 -1.75
C ILE A 24 9.03 -19.22 -3.02
N PRO A 25 9.28 -20.54 -2.98
CA PRO A 25 8.87 -21.45 -4.04
C PRO A 25 7.36 -21.39 -4.29
N PHE A 26 6.95 -21.72 -5.52
CA PHE A 26 5.53 -21.70 -5.88
C PHE A 26 4.73 -22.73 -5.07
N GLU A 27 5.34 -23.86 -4.72
CA GLU A 27 4.75 -24.92 -3.91
C GLU A 27 4.41 -24.41 -2.50
N GLU A 28 5.32 -23.66 -1.88
CA GLU A 28 5.09 -23.04 -0.57
C GLU A 28 3.96 -22.01 -0.64
N PHE A 29 3.91 -21.21 -1.71
CA PHE A 29 2.79 -20.30 -1.95
C PHE A 29 1.45 -21.06 -2.05
N LEU A 30 1.41 -22.21 -2.75
CA LEU A 30 0.20 -23.01 -2.86
C LEU A 30 -0.25 -23.59 -1.51
N GLU A 31 0.68 -24.02 -0.66
CA GLU A 31 0.36 -24.46 0.71
C GLU A 31 -0.26 -23.33 1.54
N MET A 32 0.33 -22.14 1.50
CA MET A 32 -0.22 -20.95 2.15
C MET A 32 -1.60 -20.58 1.61
N LEU A 33 -1.78 -20.65 0.29
CA LEU A 33 -3.04 -20.36 -0.38
C LEU A 33 -4.16 -21.31 0.03
N VAL A 34 -3.87 -22.61 0.17
CA VAL A 34 -4.84 -23.61 0.62
C VAL A 34 -5.18 -23.42 2.11
N SER A 35 -4.19 -23.05 2.92
CA SER A 35 -4.37 -22.78 4.35
C SER A 35 -5.28 -21.57 4.62
N ASP A 36 -5.05 -20.45 3.92
CA ASP A 36 -5.82 -19.21 4.11
C ASP A 36 -6.08 -18.49 2.78
N PRO A 37 -7.03 -18.97 1.96
CA PRO A 37 -7.30 -18.37 0.67
C PRO A 37 -7.85 -16.95 0.79
N GLN A 38 -8.54 -16.63 1.89
CA GLN A 38 -9.14 -15.31 2.10
C GLN A 38 -8.08 -14.26 2.38
N ALA A 39 -7.00 -14.57 3.09
CA ALA A 39 -5.91 -13.63 3.28
C ALA A 39 -5.00 -13.51 2.05
N ILE A 40 -4.74 -14.63 1.36
CA ILE A 40 -3.74 -14.70 0.28
C ILE A 40 -4.27 -14.11 -1.04
N LEU A 41 -5.55 -14.27 -1.35
CA LEU A 41 -6.15 -13.80 -2.62
C LEU A 41 -6.73 -12.38 -2.56
N ARG A 42 -6.49 -11.62 -1.49
CA ARG A 42 -7.03 -10.26 -1.38
C ARG A 42 -6.46 -9.36 -2.47
N ASN A 43 -7.34 -8.57 -3.06
CA ASN A 43 -6.92 -7.48 -3.93
C ASN A 43 -6.53 -6.23 -3.12
N VAL A 44 -5.95 -5.24 -3.81
CA VAL A 44 -5.50 -3.98 -3.19
C VAL A 44 -6.61 -3.22 -2.47
N PHE A 45 -7.86 -3.27 -2.97
CA PHE A 45 -9.00 -2.58 -2.34
C PHE A 45 -9.42 -3.25 -1.05
N GLN A 46 -9.39 -4.58 -1.00
CA GLN A 46 -9.66 -5.35 0.22
C GLN A 46 -8.59 -5.10 1.27
N ILE A 47 -7.32 -5.04 0.88
CA ILE A 47 -6.21 -4.73 1.81
C ILE A 47 -6.30 -3.31 2.34
N PHE A 48 -6.63 -2.35 1.46
CA PHE A 48 -6.87 -0.97 1.88
C PHE A 48 -8.06 -0.88 2.85
N HIS A 49 -9.12 -1.64 2.59
CA HIS A 49 -10.24 -1.78 3.52
C HIS A 49 -9.80 -2.34 4.88
N ASP A 50 -9.03 -3.42 4.89
CA ASP A 50 -8.59 -4.08 6.11
C ASP A 50 -7.67 -3.16 6.94
N MET A 51 -6.80 -2.39 6.28
CA MET A 51 -5.98 -1.34 6.92
C MET A 51 -6.86 -0.29 7.62
N VAL A 52 -7.85 0.27 6.92
CA VAL A 52 -8.71 1.30 7.52
C VAL A 52 -9.53 0.73 8.67
N ARG A 53 -10.13 -0.45 8.49
CA ARG A 53 -10.99 -1.08 9.51
C ARG A 53 -10.21 -1.46 10.77
N SER A 54 -9.01 -2.01 10.61
CA SER A 54 -8.11 -2.34 11.73
C SER A 54 -7.61 -1.11 12.48
N SER A 55 -7.54 0.04 11.83
CA SER A 55 -7.10 1.29 12.43
C SER A 55 -8.23 2.04 13.12
N VAL A 56 -9.43 2.08 12.53
CA VAL A 56 -10.56 2.93 12.96
C VAL A 56 -11.57 2.19 13.85
N GLY A 57 -11.67 0.86 13.72
CA GLY A 57 -12.62 0.04 14.49
C GLY A 57 -14.08 0.17 14.02
N GLU A 58 -15.01 -0.22 14.89
CA GLU A 58 -16.45 -0.33 14.52
C GLU A 58 -17.20 1.00 14.57
N GLY A 59 -16.62 2.00 15.24
CA GLY A 59 -17.26 3.27 15.54
C GLY A 59 -18.22 3.16 16.73
N ILE A 60 -18.43 4.27 17.44
CA ILE A 60 -19.26 4.33 18.64
C ILE A 60 -20.48 5.20 18.35
N ASN A 61 -21.69 4.64 18.52
CA ASN A 61 -22.90 5.45 18.53
C ASN A 61 -23.07 6.08 19.91
N GLU A 62 -22.76 7.37 20.02
CA GLU A 62 -22.83 8.11 21.29
C GLU A 62 -24.27 8.44 21.71
N TYR A 63 -25.22 8.40 20.78
CA TYR A 63 -26.62 8.77 21.00
C TYR A 63 -27.57 7.69 20.46
N PRO A 64 -27.55 6.47 21.02
CA PRO A 64 -28.36 5.36 20.52
C PRO A 64 -29.87 5.60 20.69
N ASP A 65 -30.26 6.36 21.70
CA ASP A 65 -31.66 6.62 22.06
C ASP A 65 -32.21 7.95 21.51
N ASP A 66 -31.42 8.67 20.71
CA ASP A 66 -31.84 9.94 20.13
C ASP A 66 -32.65 9.71 18.84
N PRO A 67 -33.96 10.07 18.82
CA PRO A 67 -34.78 9.92 17.62
C PRO A 67 -34.35 10.83 16.45
N GLU A 68 -33.53 11.85 16.70
CA GLU A 68 -32.95 12.73 15.67
C GLU A 68 -31.59 12.25 15.16
N ASN A 69 -31.12 11.05 15.58
CA ASN A 69 -29.82 10.54 15.17
C ASN A 69 -29.75 10.32 13.65
N ILE A 70 -28.85 11.05 13.00
CA ILE A 70 -28.58 10.98 11.55
C ILE A 70 -27.78 9.74 11.11
N GLY A 71 -27.49 8.81 12.03
CA GLY A 71 -26.79 7.55 11.78
C GLY A 71 -25.27 7.67 11.72
N PHE A 72 -24.69 8.82 12.11
CA PHE A 72 -23.25 9.02 12.10
C PHE A 72 -22.64 8.61 13.44
N VAL A 73 -21.65 7.72 13.38
CA VAL A 73 -20.95 7.21 14.56
C VAL A 73 -19.62 7.94 14.76
N TYR A 74 -19.11 7.92 15.98
CA TYR A 74 -17.76 8.39 16.26
C TYR A 74 -16.75 7.35 15.79
N TYR A 75 -15.89 7.74 14.85
CA TYR A 75 -14.77 6.94 14.36
C TYR A 75 -13.47 7.56 14.85
N ASP A 76 -12.65 6.77 15.55
CA ASP A 76 -11.33 7.22 15.97
C ASP A 76 -10.33 7.05 14.81
N CYS A 77 -9.97 8.15 14.18
CA CYS A 77 -8.99 8.17 13.08
C CYS A 77 -7.58 8.54 13.53
N SER A 78 -7.29 8.61 14.83
CA SER A 78 -5.97 8.98 15.35
C SER A 78 -4.86 8.05 14.84
N ARG A 79 -5.11 6.74 14.84
CA ARG A 79 -4.18 5.71 14.33
C ARG A 79 -3.88 5.85 12.84
N LEU A 80 -4.81 6.39 12.05
CA LEU A 80 -4.62 6.64 10.62
C LEU A 80 -3.93 7.97 10.32
N PHE A 81 -4.29 9.04 11.03
CA PHE A 81 -3.96 10.39 10.58
C PHE A 81 -3.13 11.21 11.55
N VAL A 82 -2.89 10.71 12.76
CA VAL A 82 -2.17 11.44 13.82
C VAL A 82 -0.94 10.67 14.27
N GLU A 83 -1.07 9.37 14.57
CA GLU A 83 0.03 8.57 15.11
C GLU A 83 1.21 8.43 14.14
N GLY A 84 2.37 8.92 14.57
CA GLY A 84 3.60 8.94 13.77
C GLY A 84 3.57 9.91 12.59
N ALA A 85 2.53 10.73 12.42
CA ALA A 85 2.42 11.71 11.34
C ALA A 85 3.26 12.95 11.61
N ASP A 86 4.10 13.35 10.65
CA ASP A 86 4.85 14.61 10.73
C ASP A 86 3.90 15.81 10.78
N ARG A 87 2.78 15.71 10.07
CA ARG A 87 1.69 16.68 10.06
C ARG A 87 0.37 15.94 10.29
N PRO A 88 -0.15 15.95 11.52
CA PRO A 88 -1.42 15.32 11.83
C PRO A 88 -2.58 15.89 11.02
N PHE A 89 -3.53 15.04 10.64
CA PHE A 89 -4.81 15.43 10.06
C PHE A 89 -5.94 15.01 11.00
N PHE A 90 -6.76 15.96 11.42
CA PHE A 90 -7.87 15.71 12.34
C PHE A 90 -9.17 15.60 11.56
N ALA A 91 -9.61 14.36 11.35
CA ALA A 91 -10.88 14.07 10.71
C ALA A 91 -12.04 14.50 11.62
N ASP A 92 -12.97 15.28 11.08
CA ASP A 92 -14.26 15.47 11.74
C ASP A 92 -15.17 14.23 11.55
N ARG A 93 -16.28 14.21 12.29
CA ARG A 93 -17.24 13.10 12.25
C ARG A 93 -17.83 12.89 10.85
N LEU A 94 -18.13 13.97 10.11
CA LEU A 94 -18.75 13.88 8.79
C LEU A 94 -17.77 13.24 7.80
N PHE A 95 -16.52 13.68 7.80
CA PHE A 95 -15.45 13.16 6.98
C PHE A 95 -15.15 11.70 7.31
N ALA A 96 -15.00 11.37 8.60
CA ALA A 96 -14.69 10.01 9.02
C ALA A 96 -15.78 9.01 8.60
N ASN A 97 -17.07 9.35 8.78
CA ASN A 97 -18.16 8.50 8.32
C ASN A 97 -18.16 8.35 6.78
N ARG A 98 -17.98 9.45 6.04
CA ARG A 98 -17.89 9.41 4.56
C ARG A 98 -16.73 8.54 4.08
N LEU A 99 -15.57 8.65 4.74
CA LEU A 99 -14.39 7.84 4.42
C LEU A 99 -14.64 6.36 4.68
N VAL A 100 -15.16 6.00 5.85
CA VAL A 100 -15.45 4.60 6.18
C VAL A 100 -16.48 4.01 5.22
N HIS A 101 -17.55 4.74 4.90
CA HIS A 101 -18.52 4.29 3.89
C HIS A 101 -17.91 4.10 2.50
N LEU A 102 -17.02 5.00 2.08
CA LEU A 102 -16.26 4.86 0.83
C LEU A 102 -15.42 3.59 0.84
N VAL A 103 -14.75 3.30 1.96
CA VAL A 103 -13.89 2.13 2.14
C VAL A 103 -14.69 0.83 2.16
N GLU A 104 -15.84 0.79 2.85
CA GLU A 104 -16.76 -0.35 2.84
C GLU A 104 -17.29 -0.65 1.43
N ALA A 105 -17.54 0.41 0.64
CA ALA A 105 -17.92 0.25 -0.75
C ALA A 105 -16.79 -0.32 -1.62
N LEU A 106 -15.53 -0.03 -1.32
CA LEU A 106 -14.36 -0.56 -2.04
C LEU A 106 -14.19 -2.08 -1.84
N LYS A 107 -14.50 -2.62 -0.65
CA LYS A 107 -14.34 -4.05 -0.34
C LYS A 107 -15.12 -4.97 -1.28
N ARG A 108 -16.31 -4.55 -1.72
CA ARG A 108 -17.24 -5.40 -2.50
C ARG A 108 -16.82 -5.66 -3.94
N GLY A 109 -15.72 -5.05 -4.40
CA GLY A 109 -15.11 -5.35 -5.70
C GLY A 109 -15.81 -4.69 -6.90
N ALA A 110 -14.98 -4.14 -7.80
CA ALA A 110 -15.28 -3.74 -9.18
C ALA A 110 -16.50 -2.81 -9.41
N GLN A 111 -16.57 -1.67 -8.71
CA GLN A 111 -17.26 -0.52 -9.29
C GLN A 111 -16.28 0.17 -10.26
N GLN A 112 -16.51 -0.06 -11.56
CA GLN A 112 -15.74 0.46 -12.70
C GLN A 112 -15.27 1.91 -12.51
N ASN A 113 -13.98 2.16 -12.77
CA ASN A 113 -13.35 3.46 -13.09
C ASN A 113 -13.86 4.68 -12.28
N LYS A 114 -13.90 4.58 -10.95
CA LYS A 114 -14.23 5.72 -10.10
C LYS A 114 -12.98 6.56 -9.81
N ILE A 115 -13.09 7.87 -10.06
CA ILE A 115 -12.13 8.86 -9.58
C ILE A 115 -12.71 9.46 -8.31
N TYR A 116 -11.97 9.38 -7.21
CA TYR A 116 -12.34 10.00 -5.94
C TYR A 116 -11.71 11.39 -5.86
N VAL A 117 -12.54 12.41 -5.71
CA VAL A 117 -12.11 13.80 -5.59
C VAL A 117 -12.34 14.26 -4.16
N PHE A 118 -11.26 14.60 -3.46
CA PHE A 118 -11.31 15.21 -2.13
C PHE A 118 -11.21 16.73 -2.29
N ASP A 119 -12.36 17.40 -2.26
CA ASP A 119 -12.45 18.85 -2.38
C ASP A 119 -12.52 19.53 -1.00
N GLY A 120 -11.99 20.74 -0.92
CA GLY A 120 -12.01 21.58 0.27
C GLY A 120 -11.20 22.87 0.11
N PRO A 121 -11.34 23.84 1.02
CA PRO A 121 -10.62 25.11 0.95
C PRO A 121 -9.08 24.97 0.89
N PRO A 122 -8.35 25.96 0.35
CA PRO A 122 -6.90 26.01 0.49
C PRO A 122 -6.49 25.92 1.97
N GLY A 123 -5.46 25.11 2.28
CA GLY A 123 -4.98 24.94 3.66
C GLY A 123 -5.74 23.92 4.52
N CYS A 124 -6.82 23.30 4.04
CA CYS A 124 -7.58 22.30 4.82
C CYS A 124 -6.90 20.91 4.93
N GLY A 125 -5.61 20.80 4.58
CA GLY A 125 -4.84 19.57 4.79
C GLY A 125 -5.08 18.43 3.79
N LYS A 126 -5.65 18.66 2.59
CA LYS A 126 -5.91 17.61 1.57
C LYS A 126 -4.68 16.75 1.26
N SER A 127 -3.57 17.38 0.89
CA SER A 127 -2.32 16.66 0.59
C SER A 127 -1.73 15.99 1.85
N THR A 128 -1.90 16.62 3.01
CA THR A 128 -1.47 16.04 4.30
C THR A 128 -2.22 14.75 4.61
N PHE A 129 -3.55 14.76 4.49
CA PHE A 129 -4.41 13.59 4.65
C PHE A 129 -4.00 12.45 3.71
N LEU A 130 -3.85 12.75 2.41
CA LEU A 130 -3.47 11.74 1.41
C LEU A 130 -2.09 11.15 1.69
N ASN A 131 -1.11 11.98 2.05
CA ASN A 131 0.24 11.50 2.38
C ASN A 131 0.24 10.62 3.64
N ASN A 132 -0.48 11.00 4.70
CA ASN A 132 -0.61 10.20 5.90
C ASN A 132 -1.26 8.84 5.60
N LEU A 133 -2.30 8.84 4.76
CA LEU A 133 -2.99 7.62 4.34
C LEU A 133 -2.09 6.69 3.53
N LEU A 134 -1.31 7.23 2.57
CA LEU A 134 -0.36 6.46 1.77
C LEU A 134 0.73 5.82 2.65
N ARG A 135 1.27 6.60 3.59
CA ARG A 135 2.29 6.08 4.52
C ARG A 135 1.73 4.98 5.42
N LYS A 136 0.51 5.13 5.94
CA LYS A 136 -0.15 4.07 6.70
C LYS A 136 -0.42 2.82 5.87
N PHE A 137 -0.72 2.98 4.59
CA PHE A 137 -0.90 1.86 3.68
C PHE A 137 0.42 1.10 3.45
N GLU A 138 1.53 1.83 3.32
CA GLU A 138 2.87 1.23 3.27
C GLU A 138 3.23 0.51 4.58
N GLU A 139 3.00 1.15 5.73
CA GLU A 139 3.21 0.53 7.06
C GLU A 139 2.41 -0.78 7.18
N TYR A 140 1.11 -0.76 6.82
CA TYR A 140 0.24 -1.92 6.88
C TYR A 140 0.63 -3.03 5.88
N ALA A 141 1.02 -2.67 4.66
CA ALA A 141 1.45 -3.63 3.64
C ALA A 141 2.70 -4.43 4.07
N ASN A 142 3.48 -3.91 5.01
CA ASN A 142 4.65 -4.57 5.59
C ASN A 142 4.34 -5.37 6.86
N THR A 143 3.07 -5.47 7.30
CA THR A 143 2.68 -6.37 8.40
C THR A 143 2.27 -7.74 7.87
N PRO A 144 2.24 -8.79 8.74
CA PRO A 144 1.72 -10.10 8.36
C PRO A 144 0.28 -10.05 7.82
N GLU A 145 -0.55 -9.17 8.38
CA GLU A 145 -1.96 -9.01 8.01
C GLU A 145 -2.12 -8.28 6.66
N GLY A 146 -1.20 -7.40 6.29
CA GLY A 146 -1.19 -6.71 5.00
C GLY A 146 -0.35 -7.41 3.91
N LYS A 147 0.23 -8.57 4.22
CA LYS A 147 1.11 -9.33 3.33
C LYS A 147 0.43 -9.62 1.99
N ARG A 148 1.18 -9.43 0.92
CA ARG A 148 0.83 -9.80 -0.46
C ARG A 148 1.96 -10.57 -1.12
N PHE A 149 1.61 -11.23 -2.21
CA PHE A 149 2.56 -11.91 -3.07
C PHE A 149 2.53 -11.29 -4.46
N GLU A 150 3.71 -11.15 -5.05
CA GLU A 150 3.87 -10.83 -6.45
C GLU A 150 4.64 -11.97 -7.13
N ILE A 151 4.37 -12.14 -8.43
CA ILE A 151 5.04 -13.18 -9.21
C ILE A 151 6.35 -12.61 -9.74
N VAL A 152 7.46 -13.20 -9.29
CA VAL A 152 8.78 -12.89 -9.81
C VAL A 152 9.14 -13.89 -10.91
N TRP A 153 9.29 -13.39 -12.14
CA TRP A 153 9.65 -14.22 -13.30
C TRP A 153 11.17 -14.33 -13.42
N ARG A 154 11.71 -15.55 -13.30
CA ARG A 154 13.12 -15.85 -13.58
C ARG A 154 13.24 -16.52 -14.95
N LEU A 155 13.41 -15.69 -15.97
CA LEU A 155 13.47 -16.14 -17.35
C LEU A 155 14.91 -16.44 -17.78
N ASP A 156 15.14 -17.61 -18.37
CA ASP A 156 16.44 -17.90 -18.99
C ASP A 156 16.54 -17.19 -20.34
N ARG A 157 17.37 -16.16 -20.37
CA ARG A 157 17.63 -15.35 -21.57
C ARG A 157 18.21 -16.18 -22.74
N LYS A 158 18.89 -17.29 -22.46
CA LYS A 158 19.42 -18.18 -23.50
C LYS A 158 18.29 -18.93 -24.21
N LEU A 159 17.28 -19.37 -23.45
CA LEU A 159 16.08 -20.03 -24.01
C LEU A 159 15.19 -19.04 -24.76
N LEU A 160 15.23 -17.76 -24.39
CA LEU A 160 14.49 -16.68 -25.06
C LEU A 160 15.19 -16.09 -26.30
N GLY A 161 16.28 -16.70 -26.77
CA GLY A 161 16.99 -16.27 -28.00
C GLY A 161 17.81 -14.99 -27.83
N GLY A 162 18.17 -14.63 -26.60
CA GLY A 162 18.96 -13.43 -26.30
C GLY A 162 20.33 -13.48 -26.97
N ARG A 163 20.57 -12.57 -27.92
CA ARG A 163 21.93 -12.17 -28.32
C ARG A 163 22.68 -11.73 -27.08
N ASN A 164 23.99 -12.02 -27.02
CA ASN A 164 24.93 -11.50 -26.03
C ASN A 164 24.99 -9.96 -26.11
N MET A 165 23.96 -9.28 -25.63
CA MET A 165 24.02 -7.85 -25.37
C MET A 165 24.58 -7.73 -23.96
N SER A 166 25.80 -7.19 -23.87
CA SER A 166 26.39 -6.75 -22.62
C SER A 166 25.48 -5.68 -22.03
N GLU A 167 24.45 -6.06 -21.27
CA GLU A 167 23.53 -5.13 -20.65
C GLU A 167 24.23 -4.41 -19.49
N SER A 168 24.71 -3.20 -19.77
CA SER A 168 24.61 -2.11 -18.83
C SER A 168 23.13 -1.99 -18.41
N LEU A 169 22.85 -1.99 -17.10
CA LEU A 169 21.49 -1.76 -16.61
C LEU A 169 20.99 -0.41 -17.19
N PRO A 170 19.75 -0.30 -17.68
CA PRO A 170 19.23 0.97 -18.23
C PRO A 170 19.29 2.14 -17.23
N VAL A 171 19.23 1.81 -15.94
CA VAL A 171 19.43 2.76 -14.83
C VAL A 171 20.90 3.22 -14.74
N LEU A 172 21.86 2.32 -14.98
CA LEU A 172 23.28 2.65 -15.03
C LEU A 172 23.61 3.56 -16.24
N GLU A 173 22.96 3.35 -17.39
CA GLU A 173 23.12 4.21 -18.57
C GLU A 173 22.59 5.62 -18.30
N LYS A 174 21.35 5.73 -17.81
CA LYS A 174 20.75 7.03 -17.46
C LYS A 174 21.51 7.79 -16.38
N LEU A 175 22.07 7.10 -15.39
CA LEU A 175 22.90 7.73 -14.35
C LEU A 175 24.27 8.13 -14.86
N SER A 176 24.82 7.42 -15.85
CA SER A 176 26.09 7.79 -16.50
C SER A 176 25.97 9.01 -17.42
N GLU A 177 24.77 9.30 -17.95
CA GLU A 177 24.50 10.49 -18.74
C GLU A 177 24.28 11.76 -17.89
N LEU A 178 24.03 11.60 -16.58
CA LEU A 178 23.80 12.69 -15.63
C LEU A 178 25.06 13.11 -14.84
N LEU A 179 26.20 12.44 -15.06
CA LEU A 179 27.50 12.69 -14.43
C LEU A 179 28.54 13.12 -15.46
#